data_AF-A0A958ALW9-F1
#
_entry.id   AF-A0A958ALW9-F1
#
_cell.length_a   1.000
_cell.length_b   1.000
_cell.length_c   1.000
_cell.angle_alpha   90.00
_cell.angle_beta   90.00
_cell.angle_gamma   90.00
#
_symmetry.space_group_name_H-M   'P 1'
#
loop_
_entity.id
_entity.type
_entity.pdbx_description
1 polymer ?
#
loop_
_entity_poly.entity_id
_entity_poly.type
_entity_poly.pdbx_seq_one_letter_code
_entity_poly.pdbx_strand_id
1 'polypeptide(L)' 'MSESIIDISRNFFEEVVKPLLQQHFPAETAHTAFGLFGYGSEALGLDDAYSRDHHWGVRIDALLPGSVTAV' A
#
# COMPACT_ATOMS: atom_id res chain seq x y z
N MET A 1 9.55 17.86 9.43
CA MET A 1 9.70 16.40 9.63
C MET A 1 9.84 15.79 8.25
N SER A 2 10.76 14.84 8.05
CA SER A 2 10.82 14.09 6.79
C SER A 2 9.53 13.28 6.61
N GLU A 3 9.03 13.16 5.38
CA GLU A 3 7.91 12.24 5.08
C GLU A 3 8.26 10.81 5.51
N SER A 4 7.29 10.11 6.10
CA SER A 4 7.45 8.70 6.43
C SER A 4 7.32 7.84 5.17
N ILE A 5 7.77 6.58 5.24
CA ILE A 5 7.58 5.64 4.12
C ILE A 5 6.11 5.34 3.85
N ILE A 6 5.23 5.46 4.86
CA ILE A 6 3.77 5.38 4.70
C ILE A 6 3.27 6.55 3.85
N ASP A 7 3.74 7.77 4.13
CA ASP A 7 3.33 8.96 3.39
C ASP A 7 3.76 8.86 1.92
N ILE A 8 5.01 8.45 1.68
CA ILE A 8 5.55 8.23 0.34
C ILE A 8 4.74 7.14 -0.39
N SER A 9 4.44 6.02 0.30
CA SER A 9 3.65 4.93 -0.29
C SER A 9 2.22 5.35 -0.60
N ARG A 10 1.60 6.16 0.26
CA ARG A 10 0.26 6.71 0.04
C ARG A 10 0.24 7.65 -1.17
N ASN A 11 1.22 8.54 -1.28
CA ASN A 11 1.31 9.46 -2.41
C ASN A 11 1.51 8.68 -3.73
N PHE A 12 2.44 7.72 -3.75
CA PHE A 12 2.63 6.85 -4.90
C PHE A 12 1.36 6.06 -5.26
N PHE A 13 0.62 5.58 -4.26
CA PHE A 13 -0.65 4.89 -4.48
C PHE A 13 -1.69 5.80 -5.12
N GLU A 14 -1.96 6.96 -4.53
CA GLU A 14 -3.02 7.86 -4.97
C GLU A 14 -2.71 8.50 -6.33
N GLU A 15 -1.45 8.82 -6.61
CA GLU A 15 -1.06 9.52 -7.84
C GLU A 15 -0.82 8.59 -9.03
N VAL A 16 -0.33 7.37 -8.79
CA VAL A 16 0.13 6.47 -9.86
C VAL A 16 -0.69 5.19 -9.90
N VAL A 17 -0.73 4.45 -8.80
CA VAL A 17 -1.27 3.08 -8.80
C VAL A 17 -2.79 3.06 -8.92
N LYS A 18 -3.48 3.83 -8.08
CA LYS A 18 -4.95 3.84 -8.01
C LYS A 18 -5.60 4.29 -9.32
N PRO A 19 -5.13 5.34 -10.03
CA PRO A 19 -5.69 5.69 -11.35
C PRO A 19 -5.55 4.56 -12.37
N LEU A 20 -4.40 3.87 -12.40
CA LEU A 20 -4.17 2.74 -13.30
C LEU A 20 -5.11 1.57 -12.97
N LEU A 21 -5.25 1.24 -11.68
CA LEU A 21 -6.16 0.18 -11.24
C LEU A 21 -7.62 0.52 -11.54
N GLN A 22 -8.04 1.78 -11.32
CA GLN A 22 -9.38 2.24 -11.68
C GLN A 22 -9.64 2.17 -13.19
N GLN A 23 -8.63 2.43 -14.02
CA GLN A 23 -8.74 2.36 -15.47
C GLN A 23 -8.86 0.92 -15.98
N HIS A 24 -8.06 0.01 -15.43
CA HIS A 24 -7.92 -1.35 -15.98
C HIS A 24 -8.76 -2.40 -15.24
N PHE A 25 -9.05 -2.20 -13.95
CA PHE A 25 -9.73 -3.13 -13.06
C PHE A 25 -10.76 -2.41 -12.17
N PRO A 26 -11.74 -1.68 -12.74
CA PRO A 26 -12.62 -0.81 -11.97
C PRO A 26 -13.48 -1.56 -10.94
N ALA A 27 -13.95 -2.77 -11.26
CA ALA A 27 -14.80 -3.56 -10.36
C ALA A 27 -13.99 -4.08 -9.17
N GLU A 28 -12.82 -4.66 -9.42
CA GLU A 28 -11.90 -5.16 -8.41
C GLU A 28 -11.44 -4.02 -7.51
N THR A 29 -11.03 -2.90 -8.09
CA THR A 29 -10.54 -1.72 -7.36
C THR A 29 -11.60 -1.14 -6.43
N ALA A 30 -12.87 -1.10 -6.86
CA ALA A 30 -13.97 -0.60 -6.05
C ALA A 30 -14.25 -1.47 -4.80
N HIS A 31 -13.84 -2.73 -4.82
CA HIS A 31 -14.06 -3.69 -3.73
C HIS A 31 -12.80 -4.06 -2.96
N THR A 32 -11.63 -3.54 -3.37
CA THR A 32 -10.34 -3.85 -2.76
C THR A 32 -10.03 -2.86 -1.63
N ALA A 33 -9.59 -3.38 -0.49
CA ALA A 33 -8.95 -2.56 0.54
C ALA A 33 -7.45 -2.46 0.24
N PHE A 34 -6.94 -1.24 0.13
CA PHE A 34 -5.52 -0.96 -0.08
C PHE A 34 -4.92 -0.34 1.18
N GLY A 35 -3.69 -0.70 1.49
CA GLY A 35 -2.99 -0.13 2.64
C GLY A 35 -1.59 -0.66 2.77
N LEU A 36 -1.00 -0.44 3.94
CA LEU A 36 0.24 -1.07 4.35
C LEU A 36 -0.12 -1.91 5.58
N PHE A 37 0.02 -3.22 5.46
CA PHE A 37 -0.33 -4.18 6.50
C PHE A 37 0.89 -4.99 6.93
N GLY A 38 0.78 -5.66 8.07
CA GLY A 38 1.82 -6.53 8.61
C GLY A 38 2.43 -6.00 9.91
N TYR A 39 3.61 -6.52 10.23
CA TYR A 39 4.28 -6.34 11.52
C TYR A 39 5.59 -5.54 11.43
N GLY A 40 5.86 -4.90 10.29
CA GLY A 40 7.05 -4.06 10.11
C GLY A 40 7.03 -2.82 11.00
N SER A 41 8.20 -2.31 11.37
CA SER A 41 8.31 -1.09 12.19
C SER A 41 7.65 0.10 11.52
N GLU A 42 7.68 0.15 10.20
CA GLU A 42 7.02 1.16 9.39
C GLU A 42 5.51 1.10 9.56
N ALA A 43 4.93 -0.10 9.59
CA ALA A 43 3.49 -0.31 9.78
C ALA A 43 3.01 0.15 11.16
N LEU A 44 3.91 0.11 12.15
CA LEU A 44 3.64 0.53 13.53
C LEU A 44 4.04 1.99 13.80
N GLY A 45 4.68 2.67 12.85
CA GLY A 45 5.23 4.02 13.05
C GLY A 45 6.42 4.07 14.01
N LEU A 46 7.15 2.96 14.16
CA LEU A 46 8.26 2.77 15.08
C LEU A 46 9.62 2.70 14.36
N ASP A 47 9.72 3.26 13.16
CA ASP A 47 10.97 3.26 12.40
C ASP A 47 12.09 4.01 13.12
N ASP A 48 13.24 3.37 13.25
CA ASP A 48 14.46 3.96 13.80
C ASP A 48 15.66 3.80 12.84
N ALA A 49 16.88 4.01 13.36
CA ALA A 49 18.11 3.93 12.57
C ALA A 49 18.48 2.50 12.14
N TYR A 50 17.95 1.47 12.80
CA TYR A 50 18.30 0.06 12.59
C TYR A 50 17.16 -0.70 11.91
N SER A 51 15.90 -0.33 12.17
CA SER A 51 14.73 -1.09 11.73
C SER A 51 14.45 -1.06 10.22
N ARG A 52 15.27 -0.35 9.44
CA ARG A 52 15.14 -0.17 7.99
C ARG A 52 16.05 -1.10 7.17
N ASP A 53 16.71 -2.04 7.81
CA ASP A 53 17.69 -2.92 7.17
C ASP A 53 17.06 -4.12 6.44
N HIS A 54 15.77 -4.42 6.66
CA HIS A 54 15.01 -5.47 5.97
C HIS A 54 13.53 -5.07 5.76
N HIS A 55 12.94 -5.49 4.63
CA HIS A 55 11.51 -5.28 4.31
C HIS A 55 11.00 -3.83 4.42
N TRP A 56 11.88 -2.86 4.19
CA TRP A 56 11.57 -1.43 4.26
C TRP A 56 11.60 -0.79 2.87
N GLY A 57 10.60 0.04 2.56
CA GLY A 57 10.47 0.70 1.27
C GLY A 57 9.02 0.97 0.86
N VAL A 58 8.83 1.51 -0.34
CA VAL A 58 7.51 1.82 -0.90
C VAL A 58 6.70 0.52 -1.03
N ARG A 59 5.53 0.46 -0.40
CA ARG A 59 4.68 -0.73 -0.40
C ARG A 59 3.20 -0.40 -0.35
N ILE A 60 2.42 -1.17 -1.11
CA ILE A 60 0.97 -1.18 -1.08
C ILE A 60 0.52 -2.64 -1.10
N ASP A 61 -0.17 -3.04 -0.04
CA ASP A 61 -0.84 -4.32 0.09
C ASP A 61 -2.31 -4.18 -0.33
N ALA A 62 -2.86 -5.22 -0.95
CA ALA A 62 -4.23 -5.25 -1.46
C ALA A 62 -4.99 -6.46 -0.91
N LEU A 63 -6.18 -6.23 -0.38
CA LEU A 63 -7.10 -7.26 0.09
C LEU A 63 -8.39 -7.21 -0.74
N LEU A 64 -8.55 -8.20 -1.61
CA LEU A 64 -9.72 -8.35 -2.48
C LEU A 64 -10.65 -9.44 -1.90
N PRO A 65 -11.96 -9.18 -1.75
CA PRO A 65 -12.92 -10.21 -1.37
C PRO A 65 -12.94 -11.35 -2.39
N GLY A 66 -12.92 -12.60 -1.94
CA GLY A 66 -12.92 -13.78 -2.83
C GLY A 66 -14.19 -13.93 -3.68
N SER A 67 -15.26 -13.17 -3.38
CA SER A 67 -16.46 -13.10 -4.21
C SER A 67 -16.27 -12.28 -5.49
N VAL A 68 -15.20 -11.48 -5.56
CA VAL A 68 -14.85 -10.71 -6.76
C VAL A 68 -13.85 -11.54 -7.55
N THR A 69 -14.35 -12.26 -8.55
CA THR A 69 -13.51 -13.02 -9.47
C THR A 69 -12.89 -12.04 -10.47
N ALA A 70 -11.56 -11.93 -10.50
CA ALA A 70 -10.88 -11.29 -11.62
C ALA A 70 -11.25 -12.08 -12.89
N VAL A 71 -11.88 -11.39 -13.85
CA VAL A 71 -12.34 -11.99 -15.11
C VAL A 71 -11.15 -12.30 -16.02
#